data_AF-A0A8I3WE26-F1
#
_entry.id   AF-A0A8I3WE26-F1
#
_cell.length_a   1.000
_cell.length_b   1.000
_cell.length_c   1.000
_cell.angle_alpha   90.00
_cell.angle_beta   90.00
_cell.angle_gamma   90.00
#
_symmetry.space_group_name_H-M   'P 1'
#
loop_
_entity.id
_entity.type
_entity.pdbx_description
1 polymer ?
#
loop_
_entity_poly.entity_id
_entity_poly.type
_entity_poly.pdbx_seq_one_letter_code
_entity_poly.pdbx_strand_id
1 'polypeptide(L)'
;MEAGPPGSSRPTELGPCLSGQRGADQAASASLQSAARAQLGRHPLAVAAVLPAGGCGERMGVPTPKQFCPILERPLISYTLQALERVFWIKDIVVVVTGENMEVMKSIIQKYQHKRISLVEAGVTRHRSIFNGLKALAEDQLNCKLSKPEIVIIHDAVRPFVEEDILLKVVTAAKEHGAAGAIRPLVSTVISPSADGCLDHSLERARHRASEMPQAFLFDVIYEAYQQVTYKRDLYAAESIVKERISQEVCVITDTKEDNKHVSHLLEEVLKSELNHVKVTSEALCHAGRDLQQIILDQCYNFVCVNVMTSDLQETQKLLSILEESHLSILYPVVVVSVHFLDFKLVPPSQKMENLMQIREFAKEVKKRNIWLCGLLISYPQDEQKLQESLRQGAIIIASLIKERNSGLVGQLLIA
;
A
#
# COMPACT_ATOMS: atom_id res chain seq x y z
N MET A 1 -25.41 23.68 -76.83
CA MET A 1 -26.76 23.21 -77.19
C MET A 1 -27.00 21.99 -76.31
N GLU A 2 -27.56 22.18 -75.10
CA GLU A 2 -29.02 22.14 -74.80
C GLU A 2 -29.60 20.73 -75.06
N ALA A 3 -30.43 20.10 -74.23
CA ALA A 3 -31.13 20.41 -72.97
C ALA A 3 -31.53 19.07 -72.29
N GLY A 4 -31.99 19.10 -71.02
CA GLY A 4 -32.27 17.94 -70.11
C GLY A 4 -33.46 17.02 -70.46
N PRO A 5 -34.20 16.40 -69.50
CA PRO A 5 -34.03 16.20 -68.04
C PRO A 5 -34.07 14.69 -67.63
N PRO A 6 -34.01 14.34 -66.32
CA PRO A 6 -35.20 13.78 -65.63
C PRO A 6 -35.28 14.28 -64.16
N GLY A 7 -36.33 14.18 -63.36
CA GLY A 7 -37.47 13.27 -63.27
C GLY A 7 -37.62 12.82 -61.80
N SER A 8 -38.44 13.56 -61.04
CA SER A 8 -39.15 13.25 -59.78
C SER A 8 -38.60 12.25 -58.73
N SER A 9 -38.44 12.72 -57.49
CA SER A 9 -38.65 11.92 -56.27
C SER A 9 -39.28 12.76 -55.14
N ARG A 10 -40.20 12.13 -54.40
CA ARG A 10 -41.07 12.68 -53.34
C ARG A 10 -40.31 12.99 -52.03
N PRO A 11 -40.87 13.84 -51.14
CA PRO A 11 -40.17 14.42 -50.00
C PRO A 11 -40.18 13.51 -48.75
N THR A 12 -39.07 13.50 -48.00
CA THR A 12 -38.98 12.94 -46.65
C THR A 12 -38.99 14.07 -45.63
N GLU A 13 -39.81 13.92 -44.60
CA GLU A 13 -40.16 14.90 -43.57
C GLU A 13 -38.96 15.48 -42.80
N LEU A 14 -39.03 16.79 -42.52
CA LEU A 14 -38.16 17.53 -41.62
C LEU A 14 -38.55 17.23 -40.16
N GLY A 15 -37.67 16.58 -39.41
CA GLY A 15 -37.73 16.50 -37.95
C GLY A 15 -37.26 17.81 -37.29
N PRO A 16 -37.82 18.22 -36.14
CA PRO A 16 -37.59 19.53 -35.55
C PRO A 16 -36.21 19.68 -34.91
N CYS A 17 -35.58 20.83 -35.14
CA CYS A 17 -34.35 21.26 -34.48
C CYS A 17 -34.51 21.31 -32.95
N LEU A 18 -33.72 20.51 -32.23
CA LEU A 18 -33.54 20.61 -30.78
C LEU A 18 -32.58 21.76 -30.44
N SER A 19 -33.09 22.99 -30.48
CA SER A 19 -32.40 24.20 -29.98
C SER A 19 -32.99 24.68 -28.65
N GLY A 20 -33.20 23.76 -27.68
CA GLY A 20 -33.91 24.06 -26.43
C GLY A 20 -33.18 23.73 -25.12
N GLN A 21 -32.17 22.85 -25.11
CA GLN A 21 -31.63 22.33 -23.84
C GLN A 21 -30.47 23.14 -23.23
N ARG A 22 -29.71 23.92 -24.00
CA ARG A 22 -28.57 24.69 -23.46
C ARG A 22 -28.99 25.90 -22.60
N GLY A 23 -30.15 26.50 -22.88
CA GLY A 23 -30.62 27.68 -22.14
C GLY A 23 -31.20 27.35 -20.75
N ALA A 24 -31.86 26.20 -20.63
CA ALA A 24 -32.48 25.76 -19.37
C ALA A 24 -31.45 25.32 -18.31
N ASP A 25 -30.41 24.59 -18.72
CA ASP A 25 -29.33 24.16 -17.81
C ASP A 25 -28.48 25.34 -17.29
N GLN A 26 -28.25 26.36 -18.13
CA GLN A 26 -27.53 27.57 -17.71
C GLN A 26 -28.37 28.43 -16.74
N ALA A 27 -29.67 28.57 -16.99
CA ALA A 27 -30.57 29.30 -16.10
C ALA A 27 -30.76 28.58 -14.75
N ALA A 28 -30.88 27.24 -14.75
CA ALA A 28 -30.94 26.42 -13.54
C ALA A 28 -29.63 26.52 -12.73
N SER A 29 -28.47 26.41 -13.39
CA SER A 29 -27.16 26.60 -12.77
C SER A 29 -27.00 27.99 -12.15
N ALA A 30 -27.39 29.05 -12.85
CA ALA A 30 -27.31 30.43 -12.35
C ALA A 30 -28.26 30.66 -11.15
N SER A 31 -29.46 30.07 -11.16
CA SER A 31 -30.41 30.16 -10.05
C SER A 31 -29.94 29.40 -8.79
N LEU A 32 -29.30 28.24 -8.96
CA LEU A 32 -28.67 27.48 -7.87
C LEU A 32 -27.44 28.21 -7.30
N GLN A 33 -26.63 28.85 -8.16
CA GLN A 33 -25.50 29.69 -7.73
C GLN A 33 -25.96 30.93 -6.97
N SER A 34 -27.05 31.57 -7.41
CA SER A 34 -27.71 32.69 -6.73
C SER A 34 -28.23 32.26 -5.34
N ALA A 35 -28.89 31.10 -5.25
CA ALA A 35 -29.39 30.56 -3.99
C ALA A 35 -28.27 30.11 -3.04
N ALA A 36 -27.21 29.48 -3.54
CA ALA A 36 -26.04 29.08 -2.76
C ALA A 36 -25.27 30.31 -2.23
N ARG A 37 -25.10 31.35 -3.05
CA ARG A 37 -24.54 32.65 -2.62
C ARG A 37 -25.42 33.32 -1.56
N ALA A 38 -26.75 33.27 -1.72
CA ALA A 38 -27.68 33.81 -0.74
C ALA A 38 -27.70 33.01 0.59
N GLN A 39 -27.49 31.69 0.54
CA GLN A 39 -27.35 30.84 1.73
C GLN A 39 -26.03 31.07 2.47
N LEU A 40 -24.89 31.26 1.76
CA LEU A 40 -23.63 31.68 2.39
C LEU A 40 -23.71 33.08 3.02
N GLY A 41 -24.58 33.95 2.51
CA GLY A 41 -24.78 35.29 3.05
C GLY A 41 -25.47 35.35 4.43
N ARG A 42 -26.12 34.27 4.88
CA ARG A 42 -26.88 34.26 6.16
C ARG A 42 -26.04 33.85 7.37
N HIS A 43 -24.92 33.16 7.16
CA HIS A 43 -23.85 32.93 8.15
C HIS A 43 -22.54 32.75 7.37
N PRO A 44 -21.51 33.61 7.57
CA PRO A 44 -20.26 33.48 6.82
C PRO A 44 -19.54 32.19 7.24
N LEU A 45 -19.60 31.18 6.38
CA LEU A 45 -18.83 29.94 6.52
C LEU A 45 -17.36 30.30 6.75
N ALA A 46 -16.78 29.82 7.86
CA ALA A 46 -15.36 29.97 8.10
C ALA A 46 -14.60 28.96 7.23
N VAL A 47 -14.01 29.42 6.13
CA VAL A 47 -13.30 28.55 5.17
C VAL A 47 -11.82 28.90 5.11
N ALA A 48 -10.98 27.86 5.15
CA ALA A 48 -9.54 27.97 4.88
C ALA A 48 -9.10 26.96 3.82
N ALA A 49 -7.90 27.13 3.26
CA ALA A 49 -7.30 26.21 2.30
C ALA A 49 -5.94 25.69 2.78
N VAL A 50 -5.63 24.43 2.48
CA VAL A 50 -4.33 23.80 2.71
C VAL A 50 -3.75 23.31 1.38
N LEU A 51 -2.54 23.75 1.06
CA LEU A 51 -1.83 23.43 -0.17
C LEU A 51 -0.56 22.63 0.14
N PRO A 52 -0.56 21.30 0.00
CA PRO A 52 0.67 20.52 0.04
C PRO A 52 1.54 20.86 -1.18
N ALA A 53 2.69 21.48 -0.92
CA ALA A 53 3.66 21.95 -1.90
C ALA A 53 5.08 21.40 -1.63
N GLY A 54 5.18 20.27 -0.91
CA GLY A 54 6.45 19.65 -0.52
C GLY A 54 6.99 18.59 -1.49
N GLY A 55 6.30 18.28 -2.59
CA GLY A 55 6.74 17.26 -3.53
C GLY A 55 8.02 17.63 -4.28
N CYS A 56 8.91 16.67 -4.52
CA CYS A 56 10.18 16.83 -5.25
C CYS A 56 10.02 16.82 -6.78
N GLY A 57 8.89 16.35 -7.32
CA GLY A 57 8.61 16.39 -8.75
C GLY A 57 9.34 15.34 -9.61
N GLU A 58 9.90 14.27 -9.00
CA GLU A 58 10.73 13.23 -9.65
C GLU A 58 10.25 12.74 -11.02
N ARG A 59 8.93 12.54 -11.21
CA ARG A 59 8.35 12.08 -12.48
C ARG A 59 8.57 13.02 -13.67
N MET A 60 8.97 14.26 -13.40
CA MET A 60 9.20 15.29 -14.41
C MET A 60 10.63 15.29 -14.94
N GLY A 61 11.55 14.61 -14.25
CA GLY A 61 12.98 14.61 -14.59
C GLY A 61 13.65 15.99 -14.54
N VAL A 62 13.02 17.00 -13.91
CA VAL A 62 13.62 18.31 -13.70
C VAL A 62 14.14 18.45 -12.28
N PRO A 63 15.29 19.11 -12.06
CA PRO A 63 15.88 19.28 -10.73
C PRO A 63 15.04 20.22 -9.84
N THR A 64 14.26 21.11 -10.45
CA THR A 64 13.36 22.03 -9.74
C THR A 64 11.99 21.40 -9.54
N PRO A 65 11.45 21.37 -8.30
CA PRO A 65 10.10 20.92 -8.06
C PRO A 65 9.06 21.65 -8.92
N LYS A 66 8.12 20.93 -9.52
CA LYS A 66 7.19 21.45 -10.54
C LYS A 66 6.44 22.72 -10.12
N GLN A 67 6.11 22.83 -8.83
CA GLN A 67 5.42 23.98 -8.25
C GLN A 67 6.22 25.29 -8.35
N PHE A 68 7.54 25.21 -8.45
CA PHE A 68 8.44 26.38 -8.59
C PHE A 68 8.91 26.60 -10.03
N CYS A 69 8.57 25.71 -10.97
CA CYS A 69 8.91 25.90 -12.37
C CYS A 69 8.28 27.21 -12.90
N PRO A 70 9.06 28.04 -13.61
CA PRO A 70 8.56 29.29 -14.16
C PRO A 70 7.69 29.04 -15.39
N ILE A 71 6.54 29.71 -15.43
CA ILE A 71 5.74 29.95 -16.63
C ILE A 71 5.75 31.46 -16.82
N LEU A 72 6.27 31.93 -17.95
CA LEU A 72 6.46 33.38 -18.20
C LEU A 72 7.18 34.07 -17.03
N GLU A 73 8.30 33.48 -16.58
CA GLU A 73 9.13 33.95 -15.46
C GLU A 73 8.43 34.04 -14.08
N ARG A 74 7.22 33.48 -13.97
CA ARG A 74 6.46 33.38 -12.72
C ARG A 74 6.31 31.93 -12.29
N PRO A 75 6.62 31.56 -11.03
CA PRO A 75 6.52 30.18 -10.59
C PRO A 75 5.06 29.71 -10.60
N LEU A 76 4.83 28.46 -11.03
CA LEU A 76 3.50 27.87 -11.17
C LEU A 76 2.61 28.05 -9.93
N ILE A 77 3.15 27.82 -8.72
CA ILE A 77 2.41 27.98 -7.46
C ILE A 77 1.85 29.39 -7.28
N SER A 78 2.53 30.41 -7.78
CA SER A 78 2.08 31.81 -7.68
C SER A 78 0.76 32.03 -8.43
N TYR A 79 0.50 31.30 -9.51
CA TYR A 79 -0.80 31.34 -10.21
C TYR A 79 -1.91 30.69 -9.38
N THR A 80 -1.63 29.55 -8.76
CA THR A 80 -2.58 28.85 -7.88
C THR A 80 -2.95 29.70 -6.66
N LEU A 81 -1.98 30.35 -6.02
CA LEU A 81 -2.25 31.27 -4.91
C LEU A 81 -3.14 32.44 -5.35
N GLN A 82 -2.83 33.05 -6.49
CA GLN A 82 -3.66 34.14 -7.02
C GLN A 82 -5.10 33.70 -7.29
N ALA A 83 -5.31 32.47 -7.80
CA ALA A 83 -6.66 31.95 -8.05
C ALA A 83 -7.46 31.81 -6.75
N LEU A 84 -6.84 31.29 -5.68
CA LEU A 84 -7.47 31.18 -4.37
C LEU A 84 -7.65 32.53 -3.66
N GLU A 85 -6.72 33.46 -3.85
CA GLU A 85 -6.80 34.82 -3.29
C GLU A 85 -7.96 35.64 -3.85
N ARG A 86 -8.33 35.42 -5.12
CA ARG A 86 -9.51 36.06 -5.73
C ARG A 86 -10.82 35.66 -5.06
N VAL A 87 -10.83 34.53 -4.35
CA VAL A 87 -12.00 34.05 -3.62
C VAL A 87 -12.02 34.70 -2.23
N PHE A 88 -12.89 35.69 -2.06
CA PHE A 88 -12.89 36.54 -0.87
C PHE A 88 -13.26 35.80 0.42
N TRP A 89 -14.07 34.74 0.33
CA TRP A 89 -14.56 33.97 1.48
C TRP A 89 -13.59 32.90 1.98
N ILE A 90 -12.49 32.62 1.27
CA ILE A 90 -11.37 31.82 1.80
C ILE A 90 -10.53 32.75 2.69
N LYS A 91 -10.58 32.57 4.01
CA LYS A 91 -9.93 33.49 4.96
C LYS A 91 -8.42 33.31 5.05
N ASP A 92 -7.98 32.05 5.10
CA ASP A 92 -6.59 31.69 5.32
C ASP A 92 -6.15 30.62 4.30
N ILE A 93 -4.92 30.74 3.82
CA ILE A 93 -4.31 29.79 2.87
C ILE A 93 -3.01 29.30 3.50
N VAL A 94 -3.00 28.06 3.95
CA VAL A 94 -1.83 27.39 4.51
C VAL A 94 -1.08 26.68 3.39
N VAL A 95 0.15 27.10 3.13
CA VAL A 95 1.04 26.52 2.12
C VAL A 95 2.11 25.71 2.81
N VAL A 96 2.19 24.42 2.46
CA VAL A 96 3.04 23.47 3.15
C VAL A 96 4.24 23.11 2.27
N VAL A 97 5.43 23.61 2.60
CA VAL A 97 6.66 23.46 1.79
C VAL A 97 7.77 22.77 2.58
N THR A 98 8.72 22.14 1.90
CA THR A 98 9.90 21.56 2.58
C THR A 98 10.75 22.65 3.22
N GLY A 99 11.52 22.31 4.26
CA GLY A 99 12.45 23.25 4.91
C GLY A 99 13.41 23.92 3.92
N GLU A 100 13.93 23.16 2.96
CA GLU A 100 14.81 23.64 1.88
C GLU A 100 14.17 24.73 1.01
N ASN A 101 12.86 24.64 0.77
CA ASN A 101 12.13 25.57 -0.10
C ASN A 101 11.42 26.69 0.68
N MET A 102 11.59 26.76 2.00
CA MET A 102 10.92 27.75 2.85
C MET A 102 11.28 29.19 2.44
N GLU A 103 12.57 29.47 2.26
CA GLU A 103 13.05 30.81 1.87
C GLU A 103 12.64 31.18 0.44
N VAL A 104 12.65 30.20 -0.48
CA VAL A 104 12.13 30.39 -1.85
C VAL A 104 10.66 30.78 -1.81
N MET A 105 9.85 30.09 -1.01
CA MET A 105 8.42 30.39 -0.89
C MET A 105 8.17 31.77 -0.26
N LYS A 106 8.93 32.17 0.77
CA LYS A 106 8.87 33.51 1.35
C LYS A 106 9.20 34.59 0.31
N SER A 107 10.24 34.37 -0.50
CA SER A 107 10.62 35.27 -1.60
C SER A 107 9.50 35.40 -2.64
N ILE A 108 8.84 34.30 -3.00
CA ILE A 108 7.69 34.30 -3.92
C ILE A 108 6.52 35.10 -3.33
N ILE A 109 6.18 34.90 -2.05
CA ILE A 109 5.10 35.64 -1.38
C ILE A 109 5.37 37.14 -1.41
N GLN A 110 6.60 37.55 -1.07
CA GLN A 110 6.99 38.96 -1.09
C GLN A 110 7.00 39.55 -2.51
N LYS A 111 7.62 38.86 -3.47
CA LYS A 111 7.76 39.33 -4.86
C LYS A 111 6.41 39.54 -5.55
N TYR A 112 5.46 38.63 -5.34
CA TYR A 112 4.13 38.68 -5.97
C TYR A 112 3.03 39.22 -5.05
N GLN A 113 3.39 39.67 -3.85
CA GLN A 113 2.50 40.30 -2.87
C GLN A 113 1.29 39.45 -2.48
N HIS A 114 1.49 38.13 -2.38
CA HIS A 114 0.46 37.19 -1.94
C HIS A 114 0.03 37.50 -0.50
N LYS A 115 -1.27 37.38 -0.22
CA LYS A 115 -1.91 37.75 1.04
C LYS A 115 -2.62 36.55 1.65
N ARG A 116 -2.83 36.59 2.97
CA ARG A 116 -3.51 35.53 3.73
C ARG A 116 -2.77 34.18 3.66
N ILE A 117 -1.46 34.22 3.42
CA ILE A 117 -0.63 33.03 3.31
C ILE A 117 0.08 32.76 4.63
N SER A 118 -0.05 31.54 5.13
CA SER A 118 0.73 31.01 6.25
C SER A 118 1.57 29.85 5.76
N LEU A 119 2.84 29.82 6.16
CA LEU A 119 3.78 28.78 5.77
C LEU A 119 3.96 27.75 6.87
N VAL A 120 3.95 26.47 6.49
CA VAL A 120 4.17 25.34 7.39
C VAL A 120 5.17 24.38 6.74
N GLU A 121 5.96 23.70 7.56
CA GLU A 121 6.90 22.70 7.08
C GLU A 121 6.18 21.42 6.60
N ALA A 122 6.58 20.91 5.44
CA ALA A 122 6.07 19.68 4.85
C ALA A 122 6.64 18.44 5.52
N GLY A 123 5.78 17.44 5.76
CA GLY A 123 6.23 16.08 6.03
C GLY A 123 6.70 15.35 4.77
N VAL A 124 7.31 14.17 4.96
CA VAL A 124 7.90 13.35 3.88
C VAL A 124 6.88 12.77 2.89
N THR A 125 5.58 12.74 3.24
CA THR A 125 4.50 12.29 2.37
C THR A 125 3.45 13.38 2.22
N ARG A 126 2.69 13.35 1.12
CA ARG A 126 1.56 14.26 0.88
C ARG A 126 0.58 14.28 2.05
N HIS A 127 0.24 13.12 2.62
CA HIS A 127 -0.66 13.01 3.77
C HIS A 127 -0.09 13.71 5.01
N ARG A 128 1.21 13.55 5.30
CA ARG A 128 1.85 14.27 6.42
C ARG A 128 1.89 15.77 6.18
N SER A 129 2.15 16.22 4.95
CA SER A 129 2.10 17.65 4.61
C SER A 129 0.69 18.22 4.85
N ILE A 130 -0.36 17.52 4.40
CA ILE A 130 -1.74 17.93 4.67
C ILE A 130 -2.00 18.00 6.17
N PHE A 131 -1.60 16.97 6.93
CA PHE A 131 -1.83 16.96 8.38
C PHE A 131 -1.13 18.12 9.10
N ASN A 132 0.11 18.44 8.72
CA ASN A 132 0.81 19.61 9.27
C ASN A 132 0.05 20.92 8.97
N GLY A 133 -0.50 21.05 7.76
CA GLY A 133 -1.33 22.20 7.40
C GLY A 133 -2.64 22.27 8.22
N LEU A 134 -3.28 21.13 8.47
CA LEU A 134 -4.46 21.06 9.32
C LEU A 134 -4.14 21.41 10.78
N LYS A 135 -3.02 20.93 11.32
CA LYS A 135 -2.57 21.29 12.69
C LYS A 135 -2.37 22.79 12.86
N ALA A 136 -1.79 23.45 11.87
CA ALA A 136 -1.62 24.91 11.91
C ALA A 136 -2.95 25.68 11.95
N LEU A 137 -4.04 25.09 11.44
CA LEU A 137 -5.39 25.63 11.54
C LEU A 137 -6.13 25.22 12.84
N ALA A 138 -5.71 24.15 13.50
CA ALA A 138 -6.33 23.63 14.72
C ALA A 138 -5.75 24.24 15.99
N GLU A 139 -4.44 24.44 16.03
CA GLU A 139 -3.71 24.81 17.23
C GLU A 139 -3.52 26.34 17.29
N ASP A 140 -3.90 26.95 18.42
CA ASP A 140 -3.47 28.31 18.79
C ASP A 140 -1.97 28.26 19.08
N GLN A 141 -1.15 28.28 18.03
CA GLN A 141 0.29 28.35 18.20
C GLN A 141 0.65 29.78 18.62
N LEU A 142 1.53 29.88 19.62
CA LEU A 142 1.94 31.12 20.30
C LEU A 142 2.34 32.27 19.35
N ASN A 143 2.66 31.96 18.08
CA ASN A 143 3.13 32.89 17.06
C ASN A 143 2.28 32.93 15.77
N CYS A 144 1.15 32.22 15.67
CA CYS A 144 0.28 32.22 14.48
C CYS A 144 -1.19 32.12 14.92
N LYS A 145 -1.88 33.27 14.96
CA LYS A 145 -3.34 33.33 15.20
C LYS A 145 -4.10 32.99 13.92
N LEU A 146 -4.16 31.70 13.57
CA LEU A 146 -5.09 31.21 12.55
C LEU A 146 -6.41 30.83 13.22
N SER A 147 -7.53 31.24 12.62
CA SER A 147 -8.85 30.85 13.14
C SER A 147 -9.20 29.47 12.61
N LYS A 148 -9.58 28.56 13.52
CA LYS A 148 -10.10 27.24 13.15
C LYS A 148 -11.27 27.39 12.16
N PRO A 149 -11.18 26.82 10.95
CA PRO A 149 -12.27 26.90 9.98
C PRO A 149 -13.35 25.87 10.29
N GLU A 150 -14.57 26.12 9.81
CA GLU A 150 -15.65 25.13 9.75
C GLU A 150 -15.39 24.14 8.60
N ILE A 151 -14.92 24.65 7.47
CA ILE A 151 -14.61 23.87 6.25
C ILE A 151 -13.19 24.15 5.81
N VAL A 152 -12.45 23.10 5.48
CA VAL A 152 -11.11 23.21 4.89
C VAL A 152 -11.09 22.65 3.48
N ILE A 153 -10.45 23.39 2.58
CA ILE A 153 -10.20 22.99 1.20
C ILE A 153 -8.79 22.42 1.11
N ILE A 154 -8.63 21.25 0.52
CA ILE A 154 -7.33 20.69 0.12
C ILE A 154 -7.17 20.90 -1.39
N HIS A 155 -6.09 21.57 -1.80
CA HIS A 155 -5.82 21.84 -3.20
C HIS A 155 -4.35 21.64 -3.56
N ASP A 156 -4.06 21.13 -4.76
CA ASP A 156 -2.66 20.92 -5.17
C ASP A 156 -2.05 22.22 -5.71
N ALA A 157 -0.83 22.53 -5.28
CA ALA A 157 -0.09 23.73 -5.69
C ALA A 157 0.15 23.84 -7.22
N VAL A 158 0.10 22.72 -7.94
CA VAL A 158 0.36 22.62 -9.39
C VAL A 158 -0.91 22.66 -10.25
N ARG A 159 -2.06 23.06 -9.69
CA ARG A 159 -3.35 23.16 -10.38
C ARG A 159 -3.86 24.61 -10.38
N PRO A 160 -3.30 25.49 -11.22
CA PRO A 160 -3.56 26.94 -11.14
C PRO A 160 -4.93 27.38 -11.65
N PHE A 161 -5.61 26.55 -12.45
CA PHE A 161 -6.89 26.88 -13.08
C PHE A 161 -8.08 26.41 -12.23
N VAL A 162 -8.12 26.87 -10.98
CA VAL A 162 -9.27 26.64 -10.08
C VAL A 162 -10.14 27.89 -10.02
N GLU A 163 -11.45 27.71 -10.14
CA GLU A 163 -12.43 28.80 -10.18
C GLU A 163 -13.36 28.75 -8.97
N GLU A 164 -13.96 29.90 -8.64
CA GLU A 164 -14.88 30.04 -7.48
C GLU A 164 -16.05 29.04 -7.56
N ASP A 165 -16.58 28.78 -8.76
CA ASP A 165 -17.75 27.93 -8.97
C ASP A 165 -17.54 26.49 -8.50
N ILE A 166 -16.37 25.89 -8.80
CA ILE A 166 -16.08 24.52 -8.35
C ILE A 166 -15.76 24.48 -6.85
N LEU A 167 -15.08 25.50 -6.33
CA LEU A 167 -14.78 25.63 -4.90
C LEU A 167 -16.07 25.74 -4.09
N LEU A 168 -17.03 26.55 -4.55
CA LEU A 168 -18.33 26.70 -3.91
C LEU A 168 -19.09 25.37 -3.89
N LYS A 169 -19.13 24.64 -5.01
CA LYS A 169 -19.79 23.33 -5.09
C LYS A 169 -19.23 22.31 -4.10
N VAL A 170 -17.89 22.18 -4.01
CA VAL A 170 -17.29 21.23 -3.07
C VAL A 170 -17.46 21.66 -1.62
N VAL A 171 -17.39 22.96 -1.31
CA VAL A 171 -17.64 23.49 0.04
C VAL A 171 -19.08 23.23 0.47
N THR A 172 -20.06 23.54 -0.38
CA THR A 172 -21.48 23.28 -0.09
C THR A 172 -21.74 21.78 0.12
N ALA A 173 -21.22 20.91 -0.75
CA ALA A 173 -21.39 19.48 -0.62
C ALA A 173 -20.70 18.92 0.64
N ALA A 174 -19.50 19.41 0.98
CA ALA A 174 -18.79 19.03 2.19
C ALA A 174 -19.52 19.47 3.46
N LYS A 175 -20.20 20.63 3.44
CA LYS A 175 -21.04 21.07 4.56
C LYS A 175 -22.18 20.08 4.84
N GLU A 176 -22.77 19.54 3.78
CA GLU A 176 -23.91 18.62 3.88
C GLU A 176 -23.47 17.19 4.22
N HIS A 177 -22.35 16.72 3.66
CA HIS A 177 -21.94 15.32 3.71
C HIS A 177 -20.67 15.05 4.55
N GLY A 178 -20.05 16.08 5.11
CA GLY A 178 -18.78 16.00 5.84
C GLY A 178 -17.54 16.01 4.94
N ALA A 179 -17.62 15.51 3.71
CA ALA A 179 -16.54 15.48 2.73
C ALA A 179 -17.06 15.59 1.30
N ALA A 180 -16.31 16.25 0.43
CA ALA A 180 -16.60 16.33 -1.00
C ALA A 180 -15.32 16.48 -1.82
N GLY A 181 -15.35 16.01 -3.07
CA GLY A 181 -14.21 16.11 -3.98
C GLY A 181 -14.64 16.26 -5.43
N ALA A 182 -13.85 17.03 -6.19
CA ALA A 182 -14.01 17.11 -7.63
C ALA A 182 -13.68 15.76 -8.28
N ILE A 183 -14.43 15.39 -9.33
CA ILE A 183 -14.21 14.17 -10.09
C ILE A 183 -14.21 14.45 -11.59
N ARG A 184 -13.51 13.62 -12.36
CA ARG A 184 -13.61 13.59 -13.82
C ARG A 184 -13.83 12.18 -14.36
N PRO A 185 -14.45 12.04 -15.54
CA PRO A 185 -14.51 10.75 -16.22
C PRO A 185 -13.09 10.26 -16.55
N LEU A 186 -12.90 8.94 -16.48
CA LEU A 186 -11.65 8.31 -16.89
C LEU A 186 -11.50 8.40 -18.42
N VAL A 187 -10.31 8.80 -18.88
CA VAL A 187 -9.95 8.78 -20.30
C VAL A 187 -9.40 7.40 -20.67
N SER A 188 -8.43 6.92 -19.89
CA SER A 188 -7.78 5.62 -20.07
C SER A 188 -8.48 4.51 -19.28
N THR A 189 -8.37 3.28 -19.78
CA THR A 189 -8.73 2.08 -19.02
C THR A 189 -7.78 1.91 -17.84
N VAL A 190 -8.33 1.61 -16.67
CA VAL A 190 -7.53 1.29 -15.48
C VAL A 190 -7.34 -0.22 -15.43
N ILE A 191 -6.09 -0.65 -15.29
CA ILE A 191 -5.71 -2.06 -15.22
C ILE A 191 -5.02 -2.36 -13.90
N SER A 192 -5.25 -3.55 -13.37
CA SER A 192 -4.46 -4.15 -12.30
C SER A 192 -3.37 -5.01 -12.94
N PRO A 193 -2.08 -4.78 -12.66
CA PRO A 193 -1.04 -5.70 -13.10
C PRO A 193 -0.88 -6.86 -12.11
N SER A 194 -0.51 -8.03 -12.63
CA SER A 194 -0.01 -9.15 -11.83
C SER A 194 1.42 -8.87 -11.32
N ALA A 195 1.92 -9.71 -10.41
CA ALA A 195 3.23 -9.51 -9.77
C ALA A 195 4.40 -9.52 -10.77
N ASP A 196 4.26 -10.22 -11.88
CA ASP A 196 5.19 -10.31 -13.00
C ASP A 196 5.03 -9.17 -14.03
N GLY A 197 4.11 -8.23 -13.81
CA GLY A 197 3.90 -7.05 -14.67
C GLY A 197 2.98 -7.30 -15.87
N CYS A 198 2.34 -8.46 -15.95
CA CYS A 198 1.31 -8.76 -16.95
C CYS A 198 -0.05 -8.17 -16.57
N LEU A 199 -1.00 -8.16 -17.51
CA LEU A 199 -2.37 -7.74 -17.25
C LEU A 199 -3.10 -8.81 -16.43
N ASP A 200 -3.54 -8.47 -15.22
CA ASP A 200 -4.41 -9.33 -14.40
C ASP A 200 -5.89 -9.09 -14.76
N HIS A 201 -6.40 -7.88 -14.50
CA HIS A 201 -7.76 -7.50 -14.89
C HIS A 201 -7.91 -6.00 -15.17
N SER A 202 -9.00 -5.63 -15.84
CA SER A 202 -9.37 -4.24 -16.14
C SER A 202 -10.59 -3.80 -15.34
N LEU A 203 -10.59 -2.57 -14.84
CA LEU A 203 -11.76 -2.00 -14.16
C LEU A 203 -12.79 -1.49 -15.16
N GLU A 204 -14.08 -1.66 -14.83
CA GLU A 204 -15.18 -1.16 -15.65
C GLU A 204 -15.22 0.38 -15.62
N ARG A 205 -14.79 1.01 -16.73
CA ARG A 205 -14.60 2.47 -16.82
C ARG A 205 -15.84 3.29 -16.46
N ALA A 206 -17.04 2.80 -16.80
CA ALA A 206 -18.31 3.50 -16.56
C ALA A 206 -18.62 3.67 -15.05
N ARG A 207 -18.14 2.75 -14.21
CA ARG A 207 -18.36 2.73 -12.76
C ARG A 207 -17.32 3.50 -11.95
N HIS A 208 -16.25 3.96 -12.61
CA HIS A 208 -15.11 4.60 -11.93
C HIS A 208 -14.90 6.04 -12.42
N ARG A 209 -14.30 6.86 -11.57
CA ARG A 209 -13.98 8.27 -11.86
C ARG A 209 -12.59 8.59 -11.33
N ALA A 210 -11.88 9.51 -11.97
CA ALA A 210 -10.66 10.06 -11.44
C ALA A 210 -11.01 11.08 -10.35
N SER A 211 -10.48 10.89 -9.15
CA SER A 211 -10.52 11.92 -8.11
C SER A 211 -9.57 13.06 -8.47
N GLU A 212 -10.06 14.29 -8.34
CA GLU A 212 -9.30 15.50 -8.66
C GLU A 212 -9.40 16.48 -7.47
N MET A 213 -8.60 17.54 -7.52
CA MET A 213 -8.70 18.68 -6.61
C MET A 213 -9.53 19.81 -7.26
N PRO A 214 -10.18 20.70 -6.49
CA PRO A 214 -10.17 20.77 -5.03
C PRO A 214 -11.01 19.69 -4.35
N GLN A 215 -10.65 19.38 -3.11
CA GLN A 215 -11.47 18.62 -2.16
C GLN A 215 -11.80 19.51 -0.97
N ALA A 216 -12.95 19.31 -0.35
CA ALA A 216 -13.37 20.07 0.83
C ALA A 216 -13.94 19.14 1.89
N PHE A 217 -13.76 19.51 3.14
CA PHE A 217 -14.15 18.71 4.29
C PHE A 217 -14.65 19.60 5.42
N LEU A 218 -15.61 19.11 6.21
CA LEU A 218 -15.78 19.63 7.57
C LEU A 218 -14.46 19.44 8.31
N PHE A 219 -13.97 20.52 8.92
CA PHE A 219 -12.62 20.55 9.48
C PHE A 219 -12.41 19.44 10.52
N ASP A 220 -13.36 19.29 11.45
CA ASP A 220 -13.27 18.31 12.53
C ASP A 220 -13.23 16.87 12.01
N VAL A 221 -14.01 16.56 10.97
CA VAL A 221 -14.06 15.23 10.35
C VAL A 221 -12.69 14.85 9.76
N ILE A 222 -12.10 15.72 8.95
CA ILE A 222 -10.82 15.41 8.31
C ILE A 222 -9.67 15.45 9.32
N TYR A 223 -9.72 16.37 10.29
CA TYR A 223 -8.68 16.46 11.32
C TYR A 223 -8.64 15.22 12.20
N GLU A 224 -9.79 14.74 12.67
CA GLU A 224 -9.89 13.50 13.44
C GLU A 224 -9.43 12.28 12.61
N ALA A 225 -9.83 12.19 11.33
CA ALA A 225 -9.38 11.11 10.45
C ALA A 225 -7.85 11.07 10.35
N TYR A 226 -7.19 12.22 10.21
CA TYR A 226 -5.73 12.29 10.19
C TYR A 226 -5.08 12.00 11.56
N GLN A 227 -5.75 12.25 12.68
CA GLN A 227 -5.26 11.85 14.00
C GLN A 227 -5.27 10.33 14.19
N GLN A 228 -6.23 9.63 13.59
CA GLN A 228 -6.33 8.17 13.68
C GLN A 228 -5.38 7.41 12.73
N VAL A 229 -4.94 8.06 11.65
CA VAL A 229 -3.96 7.50 10.70
C VAL A 229 -2.53 7.77 11.20
N THR A 230 -1.87 6.73 11.73
CA THR A 230 -0.46 6.80 12.14
C THR A 230 0.41 6.02 11.16
N TYR A 231 1.60 6.54 10.82
CA TYR A 231 2.61 5.89 9.97
C TYR A 231 2.94 4.44 10.37
N LYS A 232 2.80 4.12 11.68
CA LYS A 232 2.90 2.76 12.18
C LYS A 232 1.86 1.82 11.57
N ARG A 233 0.60 2.23 11.43
CA ARG A 233 -0.47 1.39 10.86
C ARG A 233 -0.23 1.08 9.39
N ASP A 234 0.29 2.03 8.62
CA ASP A 234 0.64 1.81 7.20
C ASP A 234 1.83 0.85 7.04
N LEU A 235 2.87 1.00 7.86
CA LEU A 235 3.99 0.05 7.88
C LEU A 235 3.58 -1.34 8.36
N TYR A 236 2.76 -1.44 9.42
CA TYR A 236 2.27 -2.72 9.91
C TYR A 236 1.35 -3.42 8.90
N ALA A 237 0.52 -2.66 8.18
CA ALA A 237 -0.31 -3.20 7.10
C ALA A 237 0.57 -3.72 5.96
N ALA A 238 1.58 -2.95 5.52
CA ALA A 238 2.51 -3.38 4.48
C ALA A 238 3.34 -4.61 4.91
N GLU A 239 3.89 -4.61 6.12
CA GLU A 239 4.63 -5.75 6.69
C GLU A 239 3.74 -7.00 6.78
N SER A 240 2.50 -6.85 7.25
CA SER A 240 1.54 -7.96 7.36
C SER A 240 1.19 -8.55 6.00
N ILE A 241 0.93 -7.70 4.99
CA ILE A 241 0.62 -8.15 3.62
C ILE A 241 1.81 -8.89 3.00
N VAL A 242 3.03 -8.37 3.19
CA VAL A 242 4.26 -9.04 2.70
C VAL A 242 4.43 -10.39 3.37
N LYS A 243 4.34 -10.46 4.70
CA LYS A 243 4.44 -11.72 5.48
C LYS A 243 3.37 -12.72 5.05
N GLU A 244 2.12 -12.28 4.91
CA GLU A 244 1.01 -13.13 4.48
C GLU A 244 1.26 -13.70 3.09
N ARG A 245 1.70 -12.88 2.13
CA ARG A 245 1.99 -13.31 0.76
C ARG A 245 3.12 -14.33 0.70
N ILE A 246 4.25 -14.07 1.36
CA ILE A 246 5.38 -15.00 1.37
C ILE A 246 5.16 -16.22 2.27
N SER A 247 4.03 -16.31 2.99
CA SER A 247 3.64 -17.49 3.79
C SER A 247 2.72 -18.45 3.03
N GLN A 248 2.31 -18.12 1.80
CA GLN A 248 1.37 -18.93 1.02
C GLN A 248 2.00 -20.17 0.35
N GLU A 249 3.31 -20.38 0.50
CA GLU A 249 3.99 -21.52 -0.10
C GLU A 249 4.98 -22.14 0.88
N VAL A 250 4.97 -23.47 1.00
CA VAL A 250 5.86 -24.24 1.87
C VAL A 250 6.40 -25.43 1.09
N CYS A 251 7.73 -25.59 1.12
CA CYS A 251 8.39 -26.73 0.53
C CYS A 251 8.87 -27.69 1.64
N VAL A 252 8.35 -28.92 1.63
CA VAL A 252 8.79 -30.00 2.51
C VAL A 252 9.95 -30.72 1.84
N ILE A 253 11.09 -30.80 2.54
CA ILE A 253 12.32 -31.41 2.08
C ILE A 253 12.51 -32.73 2.82
N THR A 254 12.68 -33.81 2.06
CA THR A 254 12.74 -35.17 2.60
C THR A 254 13.95 -35.94 2.07
N ASP A 255 14.43 -36.91 2.86
CA ASP A 255 15.44 -37.88 2.42
C ASP A 255 14.78 -38.98 1.57
N THR A 256 15.54 -39.51 0.61
CA THR A 256 15.17 -40.60 -0.30
C THR A 256 14.98 -41.97 0.37
N LYS A 257 15.42 -42.15 1.62
CA LYS A 257 15.30 -43.40 2.38
C LYS A 257 13.83 -43.79 2.60
N GLU A 258 13.49 -45.05 2.30
CA GLU A 258 12.09 -45.52 2.33
C GLU A 258 11.42 -45.36 3.70
N ASP A 259 12.15 -45.60 4.80
CA ASP A 259 11.63 -45.48 6.17
C ASP A 259 11.20 -44.05 6.55
N ASN A 260 11.74 -43.03 5.85
CA ASN A 260 11.50 -41.61 6.15
C ASN A 260 10.31 -41.05 5.36
N LYS A 261 9.91 -41.70 4.27
CA LYS A 261 8.86 -41.21 3.36
C LYS A 261 7.48 -41.20 4.00
N HIS A 262 7.17 -42.21 4.81
CA HIS A 262 5.85 -42.35 5.42
C HIS A 262 5.52 -41.17 6.36
N VAL A 263 6.43 -40.88 7.29
CA VAL A 263 6.22 -39.82 8.30
C VAL A 263 6.31 -38.42 7.68
N SER A 264 7.16 -38.26 6.66
CA SER A 264 7.24 -37.00 5.92
C SER A 264 5.97 -36.71 5.12
N HIS A 265 5.39 -37.73 4.47
CA HIS A 265 4.10 -37.61 3.78
C HIS A 265 2.95 -37.30 4.75
N LEU A 266 2.93 -37.93 5.91
CA LEU A 266 1.97 -37.62 6.98
C LEU A 266 2.04 -36.15 7.40
N LEU A 267 3.25 -35.62 7.64
CA LEU A 267 3.42 -34.21 7.99
C LEU A 267 2.99 -33.28 6.86
N GLU A 268 3.28 -33.63 5.60
CA GLU A 268 2.83 -32.89 4.43
C GLU A 268 1.30 -32.84 4.33
N GLU A 269 0.62 -33.98 4.51
CA GLU A 269 -0.85 -34.05 4.50
C GLU A 269 -1.47 -33.20 5.62
N VAL A 270 -0.90 -33.28 6.83
CA VAL A 270 -1.38 -32.48 7.97
C VAL A 270 -1.13 -30.98 7.74
N LEU A 271 0.00 -30.60 7.14
CA LEU A 271 0.25 -29.22 6.75
C LEU A 271 -0.76 -28.74 5.70
N LYS A 272 -1.10 -29.57 4.70
CA LYS A 272 -2.12 -29.25 3.69
C LYS A 272 -3.52 -29.09 4.32
N SER A 273 -3.86 -29.91 5.31
CA SER A 273 -5.19 -29.86 5.94
C SER A 273 -5.34 -28.72 6.94
N GLU A 274 -4.29 -28.41 7.72
CA GLU A 274 -4.35 -27.36 8.73
C GLU A 274 -4.10 -25.96 8.13
N LEU A 275 -3.34 -25.87 7.02
CA LEU A 275 -3.02 -24.61 6.34
C LEU A 275 -3.88 -24.40 5.08
N ASN A 276 -5.17 -24.17 5.32
CA ASN A 276 -6.11 -23.80 4.27
C ASN A 276 -5.57 -22.60 3.48
N HIS A 277 -5.46 -22.75 2.15
CA HIS A 277 -4.93 -21.77 1.18
C HIS A 277 -3.40 -21.68 1.04
N VAL A 278 -2.62 -22.52 1.73
CA VAL A 278 -1.17 -22.60 1.53
C VAL A 278 -0.83 -23.71 0.52
N LYS A 279 -0.01 -23.39 -0.49
CA LYS A 279 0.55 -24.36 -1.43
C LYS A 279 1.68 -25.12 -0.73
N VAL A 280 1.47 -26.40 -0.45
CA VAL A 280 2.49 -27.29 0.12
C VAL A 280 3.01 -28.22 -0.97
N THR A 281 4.31 -28.19 -1.22
CA THR A 281 5.02 -29.10 -2.14
C THR A 281 6.01 -29.96 -1.34
N SER A 282 6.38 -31.12 -1.90
CA SER A 282 7.29 -32.06 -1.25
C SER A 282 8.31 -32.57 -2.24
N GLU A 283 9.58 -32.51 -1.84
CA GLU A 283 10.72 -32.71 -2.72
C GLU A 283 11.79 -33.53 -2.00
N ALA A 284 12.44 -34.42 -2.77
CA ALA A 284 13.53 -35.24 -2.28
C ALA A 284 14.87 -34.57 -2.61
N LEU A 285 15.78 -34.47 -1.65
CA LEU A 285 17.11 -33.90 -1.90
C LEU A 285 17.98 -34.88 -2.72
N CYS A 286 17.82 -34.85 -4.05
CA CYS A 286 18.58 -35.70 -4.97
C CYS A 286 19.94 -35.06 -5.30
N HIS A 287 20.97 -35.88 -5.56
CA HIS A 287 22.31 -35.42 -6.00
C HIS A 287 22.33 -34.69 -7.36
N ALA A 288 21.20 -34.60 -8.07
CA ALA A 288 21.05 -33.80 -9.27
C ALA A 288 20.11 -32.61 -8.95
N GLY A 289 20.68 -31.45 -8.61
CA GLY A 289 19.98 -30.25 -8.15
C GLY A 289 19.05 -29.54 -9.17
N ARG A 290 18.39 -30.27 -10.07
CA ARG A 290 17.45 -29.71 -11.06
C ARG A 290 16.11 -29.31 -10.45
N ASP A 291 15.61 -30.05 -9.47
CA ASP A 291 14.27 -29.79 -8.91
C ASP A 291 14.30 -28.68 -7.84
N LEU A 292 15.36 -28.61 -7.02
CA LEU A 292 15.53 -27.48 -6.07
C LEU A 292 15.78 -26.14 -6.78
N GLN A 293 16.44 -26.16 -7.95
CA GLN A 293 16.59 -24.95 -8.77
C GLN A 293 15.24 -24.43 -9.28
N GLN A 294 14.30 -25.32 -9.63
CA GLN A 294 12.95 -24.93 -10.02
C GLN A 294 12.17 -24.29 -8.85
N ILE A 295 12.32 -24.80 -7.63
CA ILE A 295 11.69 -24.22 -6.42
C ILE A 295 12.28 -22.84 -6.07
N ILE A 296 13.60 -22.68 -6.27
CA ILE A 296 14.27 -21.39 -6.11
C ILE A 296 13.80 -20.40 -7.19
N LEU A 297 13.55 -20.87 -8.41
CA LEU A 297 12.96 -20.07 -9.50
C LEU A 297 11.50 -19.69 -9.22
N ASP A 298 10.74 -20.58 -8.58
CA ASP A 298 9.34 -20.36 -8.18
C ASP A 298 9.19 -19.46 -6.92
N GLN A 299 10.31 -18.95 -6.37
CA GLN A 299 10.34 -18.00 -5.25
C GLN A 299 9.72 -18.51 -3.93
N CYS A 300 9.95 -19.78 -3.57
CA CYS A 300 9.57 -20.28 -2.24
C CYS A 300 10.53 -19.78 -1.14
N TYR A 301 9.98 -19.27 -0.03
CA TYR A 301 10.77 -18.71 1.11
C TYR A 301 10.61 -19.50 2.41
N ASN A 302 9.91 -20.63 2.39
CA ASN A 302 9.62 -21.44 3.58
C ASN A 302 9.95 -22.91 3.31
N PHE A 303 10.86 -23.47 4.10
CA PHE A 303 11.32 -24.84 3.95
C PHE A 303 11.14 -25.61 5.25
N VAL A 304 10.60 -26.82 5.15
CA VAL A 304 10.44 -27.77 6.26
C VAL A 304 11.34 -28.96 5.96
N CYS A 305 12.48 -29.06 6.63
CA CYS A 305 13.43 -30.14 6.43
C CYS A 305 13.14 -31.27 7.42
N VAL A 306 12.72 -32.43 6.91
CA VAL A 306 12.29 -33.57 7.74
C VAL A 306 13.43 -34.57 7.92
N ASN A 307 13.77 -34.85 9.18
CA ASN A 307 14.78 -35.80 9.60
C ASN A 307 14.12 -36.87 10.47
N VAL A 308 14.32 -38.15 10.15
CA VAL A 308 13.67 -39.26 10.85
C VAL A 308 14.72 -40.19 11.45
N MET A 309 14.56 -40.54 12.72
CA MET A 309 15.44 -41.43 13.50
C MET A 309 16.92 -41.01 13.55
N THR A 310 17.24 -39.77 13.21
CA THR A 310 18.59 -39.20 13.31
C THR A 310 18.58 -37.88 14.09
N SER A 311 19.59 -37.72 14.95
CA SER A 311 19.88 -36.45 15.62
C SER A 311 20.81 -35.56 14.81
N ASP A 312 21.29 -36.04 13.66
CA ASP A 312 22.24 -35.32 12.82
C ASP A 312 21.51 -34.30 11.95
N LEU A 313 22.17 -33.16 11.71
CA LEU A 313 21.63 -32.05 10.91
C LEU A 313 22.10 -32.09 9.46
N GLN A 314 22.57 -33.24 8.97
CA GLN A 314 23.23 -33.34 7.67
C GLN A 314 22.33 -32.88 6.52
N GLU A 315 21.05 -33.24 6.55
CA GLU A 315 20.10 -32.86 5.50
C GLU A 315 19.77 -31.37 5.55
N THR A 316 19.55 -30.87 6.76
CA THR A 316 19.37 -29.45 7.03
C THR A 316 20.60 -28.63 6.60
N GLN A 317 21.82 -29.12 6.83
CA GLN A 317 23.05 -28.46 6.40
C GLN A 317 23.15 -28.37 4.88
N LYS A 318 22.85 -29.45 4.15
CA LYS A 318 22.84 -29.43 2.68
C LYS A 318 21.87 -28.38 2.15
N LEU A 319 20.64 -28.36 2.68
CA LEU A 319 19.63 -27.38 2.32
C LEU A 319 20.11 -25.95 2.60
N LEU A 320 20.69 -25.70 3.78
CA LEU A 320 21.22 -24.40 4.14
C LEU A 320 22.32 -23.94 3.19
N SER A 321 23.28 -24.80 2.83
CA SER A 321 24.33 -24.45 1.87
C SER A 321 23.76 -24.06 0.50
N ILE A 322 22.74 -24.78 0.00
CA ILE A 322 22.06 -24.43 -1.25
C ILE A 322 21.36 -23.07 -1.15
N LEU A 323 20.69 -22.79 -0.03
CA LEU A 323 19.98 -21.53 0.19
C LEU A 323 20.95 -20.34 0.36
N GLU A 324 22.11 -20.56 0.97
CA GLU A 324 23.17 -19.54 1.10
C GLU A 324 23.78 -19.14 -0.24
N GLU A 325 23.88 -20.09 -1.19
CA GLU A 325 24.32 -19.83 -2.56
C GLU A 325 23.22 -19.24 -3.45
N SER A 326 21.96 -19.32 -3.02
CA SER A 326 20.80 -18.78 -3.74
C SER A 326 20.60 -17.27 -3.58
N HIS A 327 19.78 -16.66 -4.44
CA HIS A 327 19.39 -15.25 -4.34
C HIS A 327 18.12 -15.01 -3.49
N LEU A 328 17.48 -16.05 -2.94
CA LEU A 328 16.20 -15.93 -2.22
C LEU A 328 16.31 -15.02 -0.99
N SER A 329 17.39 -15.18 -0.22
CA SER A 329 17.59 -14.47 1.03
C SER A 329 17.90 -12.97 0.88
N ILE A 330 18.13 -12.51 -0.37
CA ILE A 330 18.33 -11.10 -0.70
C ILE A 330 17.01 -10.33 -0.59
N LEU A 331 15.90 -10.93 -1.03
CA LEU A 331 14.60 -10.26 -1.13
C LEU A 331 13.80 -10.33 0.17
N TYR A 332 13.74 -11.51 0.79
CA TYR A 332 13.02 -11.74 2.04
C TYR A 332 13.83 -12.66 2.94
N PRO A 333 13.64 -12.61 4.28
CA PRO A 333 14.22 -13.63 5.14
C PRO A 333 13.69 -14.99 4.70
N VAL A 334 14.54 -16.02 4.62
CA VAL A 334 14.11 -17.40 4.31
C VAL A 334 13.88 -18.13 5.64
N VAL A 335 12.75 -18.81 5.83
CA VAL A 335 12.49 -19.60 7.05
C VAL A 335 12.76 -21.06 6.77
N VAL A 336 13.55 -21.69 7.63
CA VAL A 336 13.85 -23.13 7.58
C VAL A 336 13.47 -23.74 8.92
N VAL A 337 12.58 -24.73 8.91
CA VAL A 337 12.22 -25.52 10.10
C VAL A 337 12.81 -26.91 9.96
N SER A 338 13.79 -27.24 10.79
CA SER A 338 14.39 -28.58 10.89
C SER A 338 13.55 -29.43 11.81
N VAL A 339 12.74 -30.32 11.24
CA VAL A 339 11.85 -31.23 11.98
C VAL A 339 12.57 -32.54 12.23
N HIS A 340 12.60 -33.00 13.48
CA HIS A 340 13.22 -34.27 13.88
C HIS A 340 12.19 -35.19 14.52
N PHE A 341 11.96 -36.35 13.89
CA PHE A 341 11.16 -37.44 14.44
C PHE A 341 12.07 -38.37 15.24
N LEU A 342 11.92 -38.37 16.57
CA LEU A 342 12.83 -39.06 17.49
C LEU A 342 12.10 -39.87 18.57
N ASP A 343 12.69 -41.01 18.90
CA ASP A 343 12.23 -41.83 20.02
C ASP A 343 12.86 -41.33 21.32
N PHE A 344 12.03 -40.71 22.17
CA PHE A 344 12.44 -40.23 23.49
C PHE A 344 12.42 -41.31 24.57
N LYS A 345 11.87 -42.49 24.31
CA LYS A 345 11.78 -43.61 25.27
C LYS A 345 13.00 -44.52 25.21
N LEU A 346 13.66 -44.64 24.06
CA LEU A 346 14.70 -45.65 23.81
C LEU A 346 16.17 -45.15 23.85
N VAL A 347 16.46 -43.86 24.11
CA VAL A 347 17.84 -43.32 24.08
C VAL A 347 18.11 -42.29 25.19
N PRO A 348 19.30 -42.27 25.84
CA PRO A 348 19.63 -41.24 26.82
C PRO A 348 19.52 -39.83 26.21
N PRO A 349 18.71 -38.93 26.81
CA PRO A 349 18.42 -37.61 26.27
C PRO A 349 19.68 -36.76 26.06
N SER A 350 20.74 -36.97 26.85
CA SER A 350 21.91 -36.10 26.90
C SER A 350 22.68 -36.03 25.59
N GLN A 351 23.04 -37.16 24.97
CA GLN A 351 23.95 -37.17 23.82
C GLN A 351 23.27 -36.79 22.50
N LYS A 352 22.02 -37.23 22.26
CA LYS A 352 21.24 -36.79 21.09
C LYS A 352 20.82 -35.33 21.20
N MET A 353 20.49 -34.85 22.39
CA MET A 353 20.16 -33.43 22.60
C MET A 353 21.39 -32.55 22.39
N GLU A 354 22.58 -32.98 22.80
CA GLU A 354 23.83 -32.26 22.54
C GLU A 354 24.09 -32.08 21.03
N ASN A 355 23.82 -33.10 20.23
CA ASN A 355 23.91 -33.01 18.76
C ASN A 355 22.86 -32.04 18.17
N LEU A 356 21.62 -32.11 18.63
CA LEU A 356 20.55 -31.21 18.17
C LEU A 356 20.81 -29.75 18.56
N MET A 357 21.46 -29.52 19.71
CA MET A 357 21.80 -28.18 20.17
C MET A 357 22.79 -27.46 19.25
N GLN A 358 23.49 -28.18 18.37
CA GLN A 358 24.29 -27.57 17.30
C GLN A 358 23.46 -26.70 16.35
N ILE A 359 22.13 -26.90 16.29
CA ILE A 359 21.22 -26.04 15.53
C ILE A 359 21.35 -24.56 15.91
N ARG A 360 21.74 -24.24 17.16
CA ARG A 360 21.98 -22.86 17.61
C ARG A 360 23.13 -22.20 16.86
N GLU A 361 24.24 -22.92 16.71
CA GLU A 361 25.42 -22.39 16.01
C GLU A 361 25.14 -22.26 14.52
N PHE A 362 24.50 -23.25 13.90
CA PHE A 362 24.08 -23.14 12.50
C PHE A 362 23.13 -21.97 12.28
N ALA A 363 22.10 -21.84 13.13
CA ALA A 363 21.12 -20.77 13.05
C ALA A 363 21.77 -19.38 13.18
N LYS A 364 22.79 -19.24 14.02
CA LYS A 364 23.55 -18.00 14.20
C LYS A 364 24.34 -17.62 12.95
N GLU A 365 24.97 -18.59 12.30
CA GLU A 365 25.75 -18.35 11.08
C GLU A 365 24.84 -18.00 9.89
N VAL A 366 23.81 -18.80 9.63
CA VAL A 366 22.92 -18.59 8.48
C VAL A 366 22.01 -17.35 8.66
N LYS A 367 21.77 -16.90 9.91
CA LYS A 367 21.09 -15.62 10.18
C LYS A 367 21.83 -14.42 9.60
N LYS A 368 23.16 -14.46 9.50
CA LYS A 368 23.97 -13.41 8.84
C LYS A 368 23.68 -13.32 7.34
N ARG A 369 23.17 -14.41 6.76
CA ARG A 369 22.73 -14.53 5.36
C ARG A 369 21.21 -14.40 5.22
N ASN A 370 20.53 -13.85 6.23
CA ASN A 370 19.08 -13.65 6.24
C ASN A 370 18.25 -14.96 6.12
N ILE A 371 18.81 -16.07 6.61
CA ILE A 371 18.12 -17.37 6.72
C ILE A 371 17.83 -17.63 8.20
N TRP A 372 16.58 -17.94 8.52
CA TRP A 372 16.08 -18.09 9.89
C TRP A 372 15.75 -19.56 10.15
N LEU A 373 16.67 -20.22 10.84
CA LEU A 373 16.59 -21.63 11.17
C LEU A 373 15.99 -21.85 12.57
N CYS A 374 14.98 -22.71 12.67
CA CYS A 374 14.40 -23.20 13.91
C CYS A 374 14.35 -24.73 13.91
N GLY A 375 14.40 -25.35 15.09
CA GLY A 375 14.21 -26.80 15.26
C GLY A 375 12.83 -27.12 15.79
N LEU A 376 12.26 -28.24 15.33
CA LEU A 376 11.03 -28.81 15.86
C LEU A 376 11.25 -30.30 16.12
N LEU A 377 10.92 -30.74 17.33
CA LEU A 377 11.01 -32.13 17.73
C LEU A 377 9.61 -32.74 17.79
N ILE A 378 9.43 -33.87 17.12
CA ILE A 378 8.21 -34.67 17.18
C ILE A 378 8.59 -36.05 17.69
N SER A 379 7.89 -36.50 18.73
CA SER A 379 8.15 -37.81 19.32
C SER A 379 7.63 -38.93 18.40
N TYR A 380 8.48 -39.91 18.09
CA TYR A 380 8.15 -41.03 17.21
C TYR A 380 9.05 -42.26 17.51
N PRO A 381 8.52 -43.49 17.61
CA PRO A 381 7.14 -43.90 17.31
C PRO A 381 6.16 -43.62 18.47
N GLN A 382 4.87 -43.49 18.13
CA GLN A 382 3.77 -43.31 19.08
C GLN A 382 2.52 -44.09 18.62
N ASP A 383 1.55 -44.22 19.54
CA ASP A 383 0.20 -44.65 19.18
C ASP A 383 -0.40 -43.69 18.13
N GLU A 384 -1.16 -44.21 17.17
CA GLU A 384 -1.66 -43.46 16.01
C GLU A 384 -2.41 -42.17 16.38
N GLN A 385 -3.25 -42.21 17.42
CA GLN A 385 -3.97 -41.01 17.90
C GLN A 385 -3.04 -39.94 18.48
N LYS A 386 -1.97 -40.35 19.19
CA LYS A 386 -1.01 -39.39 19.76
C LYS A 386 -0.12 -38.79 18.68
N LEU A 387 0.29 -39.61 17.71
CA LEU A 387 1.07 -39.15 16.58
C LEU A 387 0.32 -38.10 15.76
N GLN A 388 -0.98 -38.33 15.50
CA GLN A 388 -1.84 -37.35 14.81
C GLN A 388 -1.92 -36.02 15.56
N GLU A 389 -2.08 -36.05 16.89
CA GLU A 389 -2.09 -34.81 17.69
C GLU A 389 -0.73 -34.09 17.64
N SER A 390 0.39 -34.81 17.82
CA SER A 390 1.73 -34.20 17.73
C SER A 390 2.05 -33.66 16.33
N LEU A 391 1.60 -34.32 15.26
CA LEU A 391 1.73 -33.79 13.90
C LEU A 391 0.91 -32.51 13.72
N ARG A 392 -0.31 -32.46 14.25
CA ARG A 392 -1.17 -31.28 14.20
C ARG A 392 -0.56 -30.10 14.96
N GLN A 393 -0.08 -30.34 16.19
CA GLN A 393 0.64 -29.33 16.96
C GLN A 393 1.90 -28.86 16.21
N GLY A 394 2.64 -29.80 15.61
CA GLY A 394 3.80 -29.49 14.77
C GLY A 394 3.46 -28.57 13.59
N ALA A 395 2.37 -28.85 12.87
CA ALA A 395 1.89 -28.02 11.78
C ALA A 395 1.51 -26.60 12.23
N ILE A 396 0.82 -26.47 13.38
CA ILE A 396 0.48 -25.16 13.96
C ILE A 396 1.74 -24.36 14.33
N ILE A 397 2.74 -25.03 14.92
CA ILE A 397 4.03 -24.41 15.26
C ILE A 397 4.76 -23.95 13.99
N ILE A 398 4.86 -24.80 12.98
CA ILE A 398 5.50 -24.47 11.69
C ILE A 398 4.83 -23.24 11.06
N ALA A 399 3.49 -23.24 11.02
CA ALA A 399 2.72 -22.13 10.47
C ALA A 399 2.95 -20.82 11.23
N SER A 400 3.01 -20.90 12.57
CA SER A 400 3.27 -19.74 13.42
C SER A 400 4.67 -19.17 13.18
N LEU A 401 5.68 -20.04 13.05
CA LEU A 401 7.06 -19.63 12.74
C LEU A 401 7.16 -18.92 11.38
N ILE A 402 6.48 -19.46 10.36
CA ILE A 402 6.44 -18.89 9.01
C ILE A 402 5.72 -17.54 9.00
N LYS A 403 4.53 -17.47 9.61
CA LYS A 403 3.68 -16.28 9.61
C LYS A 403 4.29 -15.12 10.40
N GLU A 404 4.78 -15.39 11.61
CA GLU A 404 5.32 -14.34 12.49
C GLU A 404 6.67 -13.85 12.00
N ARG A 405 7.47 -14.78 11.44
CA ARG A 405 8.84 -14.51 10.98
C ARG A 405 9.60 -13.74 12.07
N ASN A 406 9.74 -14.37 13.24
CA ASN A 406 10.33 -13.74 14.40
C ASN A 406 11.80 -14.16 14.59
N SER A 407 12.72 -13.22 14.38
CA SER A 407 14.16 -13.48 14.50
C SER A 407 14.64 -13.84 15.92
N GLY A 408 13.80 -13.65 16.94
CA GLY A 408 14.06 -14.03 18.34
C GLY A 408 13.91 -15.52 18.63
N LEU A 409 13.24 -16.28 17.73
CA LEU A 409 13.08 -17.73 17.85
C LEU A 409 14.17 -18.52 17.09
N VAL A 410 15.04 -17.83 16.37
CA VAL A 410 16.13 -18.45 15.58
C VAL A 410 17.05 -19.25 16.50
N GLY A 411 17.29 -20.51 16.15
CA GLY A 411 18.11 -21.46 16.90
C GLY A 411 17.40 -22.11 18.09
N GLN A 412 16.10 -21.87 18.30
CA GLN A 412 15.33 -22.59 19.31
C GLN A 412 14.93 -23.99 18.84
N LEU A 413 14.86 -24.92 19.78
CA LEU A 413 14.29 -26.25 19.61
C LEU A 413 12.92 -26.28 20.27
N LEU A 414 11.88 -26.37 19.45
CA LEU A 414 10.49 -26.49 19.88
C LEU A 414 10.09 -27.97 19.93
N ILE A 415 9.01 -28.28 20.64
CA ILE A 415 8.54 -29.66 20.82
C ILE A 415 7.04 -29.68 20.51
N ALA A 416 6.59 -30.71 19.79
CA ALA A 416 5.19 -31.00 19.50
C ALA A 416 4.81 -32.43 19.91
#